data_AF-A0A354DGE1-F1
#
_entry.id   AF-A0A354DGE1-F1
#
_cell.length_a   1.000
_cell.length_b   1.000
_cell.length_c   1.000
_cell.angle_alpha   90.00
_cell.angle_beta   90.00
_cell.angle_gamma   90.00
#
_symmetry.space_group_name_H-M   'P 1'
#
loop_
_entity.id
_entity.type
_entity.pdbx_description
1 polymer ?
#
loop_
_entity_poly.entity_id
_entity_poly.type
_entity_poly.pdbx_seq_one_letter_code
_entity_poly.pdbx_strand_id
1 'polypeptide(L)'
;ENRNLPRRMNNKMKFFIGFAAMVSLLISGSMLIDKEEYAANSSPQLAENQVTSRIANSYALKEFSSSADRMDIKGKVYNSFSDLRKDASVIVEGDVIESITLNQDGQIQTQSKIKVRNDYKNVLKKGEVVTFVEQGGVTTTGNHQPVEVVVEVPVMKLGEKVLIFATKEVKEGEAYYLPLGSFQGKFMIQNEYIERLLPDQLEYMSLRTSMHEFERIMESK
;
A
#
# COMPACT_ATOMS: atom_id res chain seq x y z
N GLU A 1 33.46 -5.37 -51.46
CA GLU A 1 33.30 -4.20 -50.60
C GLU A 1 32.59 -4.66 -49.32
N ASN A 2 33.36 -4.96 -48.27
CA ASN A 2 32.89 -5.56 -47.02
C ASN A 2 32.39 -4.45 -46.07
N ARG A 3 31.09 -4.43 -45.76
CA ARG A 3 30.52 -3.52 -44.76
C ARG A 3 30.33 -4.26 -43.43
N ASN A 4 31.20 -3.95 -42.48
CA ASN A 4 31.11 -4.35 -41.08
C ASN A 4 29.84 -3.76 -40.44
N LEU A 5 29.01 -4.62 -39.84
CA LEU A 5 27.92 -4.21 -38.97
C LEU A 5 28.39 -4.12 -37.51
N PRO A 6 27.91 -3.15 -36.71
CA PRO A 6 28.35 -2.98 -35.34
C PRO A 6 27.79 -4.07 -34.41
N ARG A 7 28.67 -4.60 -33.55
CA ARG A 7 28.34 -5.57 -32.50
C ARG A 7 27.44 -4.93 -31.44
N ARG A 8 26.26 -5.52 -31.26
CA ARG A 8 25.30 -5.25 -30.19
C ARG A 8 25.87 -5.75 -28.86
N MET A 9 26.25 -4.85 -27.95
CA MET A 9 26.70 -5.20 -26.60
C MET A 9 25.50 -5.37 -25.66
N ASN A 10 25.34 -6.57 -25.10
CA ASN A 10 24.37 -6.89 -24.06
C ASN A 10 24.99 -6.59 -22.68
N ASN A 11 24.68 -5.44 -22.09
CA ASN A 11 25.01 -5.17 -20.69
C ASN A 11 23.92 -5.75 -19.78
N LYS A 12 24.11 -7.00 -19.36
CA LYS A 12 23.39 -7.55 -18.20
C LYS A 12 24.03 -7.01 -16.92
N MET A 13 23.56 -5.86 -16.45
CA MET A 13 23.96 -5.32 -15.16
C MET A 13 23.18 -6.07 -14.05
N LYS A 14 23.87 -6.95 -13.32
CA LYS A 14 23.30 -7.67 -12.17
C LYS A 14 23.32 -6.74 -10.96
N PHE A 15 22.15 -6.24 -10.54
CA PHE A 15 22.02 -5.54 -9.27
C PHE A 15 21.96 -6.56 -8.12
N PHE A 16 23.03 -6.63 -7.33
CA PHE A 16 23.01 -7.28 -6.02
C PHE A 16 22.53 -6.25 -4.99
N ILE A 17 21.29 -6.38 -4.55
CA ILE A 17 20.79 -5.65 -3.37
C ILE A 17 21.15 -6.50 -2.15
N GLY A 18 22.25 -6.13 -1.49
CA GLY A 18 22.61 -6.67 -0.18
C GLY A 18 21.68 -6.13 0.89
N PHE A 19 20.77 -6.96 1.40
CA PHE A 19 19.98 -6.66 2.59
C PHE A 19 20.85 -6.83 3.84
N ALA A 20 21.26 -5.71 4.43
CA ALA A 20 21.85 -5.70 5.76
C ALA A 20 20.77 -6.01 6.80
N ALA A 21 20.81 -7.20 7.38
CA ALA A 21 19.99 -7.58 8.51
C ALA A 21 20.49 -6.83 9.76
N MET A 22 19.79 -5.77 10.17
CA MET A 22 20.02 -5.11 11.45
C MET A 22 19.40 -5.97 12.56
N VAL A 23 20.22 -6.81 13.19
CA VAL A 23 19.87 -7.54 14.41
C VAL A 23 19.83 -6.53 15.56
N SER A 24 18.62 -6.17 16.01
CA SER A 24 18.47 -5.37 17.24
C SER A 24 18.61 -6.28 18.45
N LEU A 25 19.68 -6.05 19.21
CA LEU A 25 20.01 -6.69 20.48
C LEU A 25 19.03 -6.16 21.55
N LEU A 26 18.14 -6.99 22.08
CA LEU A 26 17.33 -6.66 23.25
C LEU A 26 18.17 -6.87 24.52
N ILE A 27 18.48 -5.76 25.21
CA ILE A 27 19.05 -5.77 26.55
C ILE A 27 17.89 -5.98 27.53
N SER A 28 17.76 -7.20 28.07
CA SER A 28 16.90 -7.51 29.20
C SER A 28 17.54 -7.02 30.50
N GLY A 29 17.19 -5.79 30.90
CA GLY A 29 17.47 -5.26 32.24
C GLY A 29 16.35 -5.64 33.20
N SER A 30 16.58 -6.65 34.03
CA SER A 30 15.76 -6.98 35.20
C SER A 30 16.07 -6.01 36.34
N MET A 31 15.19 -5.03 36.58
CA MET A 31 15.19 -4.24 37.82
C MET A 31 14.21 -4.86 38.82
N LEU A 32 14.77 -5.29 39.96
CA LEU A 32 14.05 -5.58 41.19
C LEU A 32 13.46 -4.27 41.73
N ILE A 33 12.15 -4.24 41.95
CA ILE A 33 11.47 -3.18 42.70
C ILE A 33 10.86 -3.81 43.94
N ASP A 34 11.32 -3.34 45.10
CA ASP A 34 10.81 -3.68 46.41
C ASP A 34 9.35 -3.22 46.57
N LYS A 35 8.57 -4.06 47.26
CA LYS A 35 7.17 -3.79 47.61
C LYS A 35 7.11 -2.75 48.72
N GLU A 36 6.51 -1.60 48.42
CA GLU A 36 5.83 -0.79 49.43
C GLU A 36 4.35 -0.63 49.08
N GLU A 37 3.54 -0.89 50.09
CA GLU A 37 2.10 -0.92 50.12
C GLU A 37 1.58 0.50 50.40
N TYR A 38 0.89 1.11 49.44
CA TYR A 38 0.05 2.28 49.69
C TYR A 38 -1.23 2.20 48.87
N ALA A 39 -2.35 2.10 49.58
CA ALA A 39 -3.70 2.22 49.05
C ALA A 39 -4.09 3.70 48.91
N ALA A 40 -4.55 4.09 47.72
CA ALA A 40 -5.73 4.95 47.50
C ALA A 40 -5.85 5.39 46.02
N ASN A 41 -6.98 5.05 45.41
CA ASN A 41 -7.73 5.78 44.38
C ASN A 41 -6.99 6.75 43.44
N SER A 42 -6.80 6.33 42.18
CA SER A 42 -7.05 7.18 41.02
C SER A 42 -7.05 6.34 39.73
N SER A 43 -8.11 6.47 38.93
CA SER A 43 -8.23 5.88 37.58
C SER A 43 -7.18 6.48 36.63
N PRO A 44 -6.37 5.66 35.93
CA PRO A 44 -5.59 6.16 34.80
C PRO A 44 -6.47 6.18 33.55
N GLN A 45 -6.97 7.37 33.22
CA GLN A 45 -7.47 7.67 31.87
C GLN A 45 -6.28 7.77 30.90
N LEU A 46 -6.35 6.96 29.83
CA LEU A 46 -6.02 7.31 28.45
C LEU A 46 -4.88 8.33 28.22
N ALA A 47 -3.67 7.83 27.98
CA ALA A 47 -2.63 8.63 27.33
C ALA A 47 -1.61 7.74 26.60
N GLU A 48 -2.01 7.03 25.55
CA GLU A 48 -1.06 6.31 24.69
C GLU A 48 -1.43 6.33 23.20
N ASN A 49 -1.96 7.47 22.71
CA ASN A 49 -2.35 7.63 21.30
C ASN A 49 -1.89 8.95 20.65
N GLN A 50 -0.75 9.53 21.08
CA GLN A 50 -0.25 10.80 20.50
C GLN A 50 1.18 10.77 19.93
N VAL A 51 1.78 9.60 19.70
CA VAL A 51 3.15 9.52 19.17
C VAL A 51 3.22 9.24 17.66
N THR A 52 2.14 8.83 16.99
CA THR A 52 2.17 8.49 15.54
C THR A 52 1.64 9.55 14.58
N SER A 53 1.13 10.71 15.02
CA SER A 53 0.52 11.69 14.11
C SER A 53 1.43 12.85 13.66
N ARG A 54 2.71 12.89 14.05
CA ARG A 54 3.61 14.02 13.72
C ARG A 54 4.34 13.93 12.36
N ILE A 55 3.98 12.98 11.49
CA ILE A 55 4.38 13.00 10.07
C ILE A 55 3.13 13.08 9.19
N ALA A 56 2.18 13.95 9.57
CA ALA A 56 1.31 14.56 8.57
C ALA A 56 2.11 15.66 7.86
N ASN A 57 3.11 15.24 7.06
CA ASN A 57 3.86 16.15 6.22
C ASN A 57 2.87 16.80 5.24
N SER A 58 2.70 18.12 5.37
CA SER A 58 1.96 18.94 4.43
C SER A 58 2.73 19.01 3.12
N TYR A 59 2.63 17.98 2.29
CA TYR A 59 3.17 18.03 0.94
C TYR A 59 2.33 19.01 0.12
N ALA A 60 2.99 19.85 -0.67
CA ALA A 60 2.30 20.64 -1.67
C ALA A 60 1.71 19.66 -2.69
N LEU A 61 0.40 19.46 -2.63
CA LEU A 61 -0.34 18.66 -3.60
C LEU A 61 -0.25 19.37 -4.94
N LYS A 62 0.48 18.78 -5.88
CA LYS A 62 0.42 19.19 -7.27
C LYS A 62 -0.57 18.27 -7.97
N GLU A 63 -1.85 18.65 -7.94
CA GLU A 63 -2.86 17.98 -8.73
C GLU A 63 -2.48 18.07 -10.21
N PHE A 64 -2.25 16.91 -10.82
CA PHE A 64 -2.14 16.82 -12.27
C PHE A 64 -3.56 16.87 -12.86
N SER A 65 -4.16 18.05 -12.80
CA SER A 65 -5.44 18.34 -13.45
C SER A 65 -5.20 18.55 -14.95
N SER A 66 -5.01 17.47 -15.70
CA SER A 66 -5.17 17.50 -17.15
C SER A 66 -6.61 17.14 -17.50
N SER A 67 -7.54 18.05 -17.20
CA SER A 67 -8.96 17.90 -17.46
C SER A 67 -9.34 17.81 -18.95
N ALA A 68 -8.38 17.93 -19.88
CA ALA A 68 -8.62 17.99 -21.32
C ALA A 68 -8.35 16.68 -22.09
N ASP A 69 -7.63 15.72 -21.49
CA ASP A 69 -7.50 14.36 -21.99
C ASP A 69 -8.00 13.43 -20.88
N ARG A 70 -9.30 13.50 -20.58
CA ARG A 70 -9.97 12.40 -19.89
C ARG A 70 -9.96 11.24 -20.87
N MET A 71 -8.80 10.57 -20.97
CA MET A 71 -8.65 9.29 -21.62
C MET A 71 -9.85 8.49 -21.13
N ASP A 72 -10.75 8.16 -22.05
CA ASP A 72 -11.88 7.27 -21.80
C ASP A 72 -11.33 6.15 -20.93
N ILE A 73 -11.61 6.20 -19.62
CA ILE A 73 -11.10 5.21 -18.66
C ILE A 73 -11.94 3.99 -19.00
N LYS A 74 -11.59 3.30 -20.09
CA LYS A 74 -12.16 2.04 -20.56
C LYS A 74 -11.78 0.90 -19.61
N GLY A 75 -11.48 1.23 -18.36
CA GLY A 75 -11.34 0.29 -17.28
C GLY A 75 -12.72 -0.12 -16.77
N LYS A 76 -12.84 -1.38 -16.39
CA LYS A 76 -14.03 -1.87 -15.72
C LYS A 76 -14.24 -1.10 -14.40
N VAL A 77 -15.45 -0.58 -14.20
CA VAL A 77 -15.88 0.03 -12.94
C VAL A 77 -16.46 -1.06 -12.03
N TYR A 78 -16.11 -1.00 -10.76
CA TYR A 78 -16.50 -1.99 -9.75
C TYR A 78 -17.42 -1.36 -8.70
N ASN A 79 -18.71 -1.63 -8.81
CA ASN A 79 -19.73 -1.04 -7.93
C ASN A 79 -20.14 -1.94 -6.76
N SER A 80 -19.52 -3.12 -6.61
CA SER A 80 -19.78 -4.03 -5.50
C SER A 80 -18.55 -4.84 -5.11
N PHE A 81 -18.53 -5.34 -3.87
CA PHE A 81 -17.52 -6.32 -3.43
C PHE A 81 -17.58 -7.62 -4.24
N SER A 82 -18.76 -8.01 -4.74
CA SER A 82 -18.93 -9.19 -5.58
C SER A 82 -18.18 -9.04 -6.91
N ASP A 83 -18.32 -7.87 -7.56
CA ASP A 83 -17.61 -7.59 -8.82
C ASP A 83 -16.09 -7.59 -8.62
N LEU A 84 -15.62 -6.99 -7.53
CA LEU A 84 -14.19 -6.99 -7.18
C LEU A 84 -13.68 -8.41 -6.91
N ARG A 85 -14.41 -9.19 -6.10
CA ARG A 85 -14.03 -10.57 -5.73
C ARG A 85 -13.89 -11.48 -6.94
N LYS A 86 -14.80 -11.31 -7.91
CA LYS A 86 -14.83 -12.10 -9.14
C LYS A 86 -13.55 -11.94 -9.95
N ASP A 87 -13.06 -10.73 -10.08
CA ASP A 87 -11.92 -10.41 -10.95
C ASP A 87 -10.57 -10.43 -10.21
N ALA A 88 -10.58 -10.36 -8.88
CA ALA A 88 -9.36 -10.37 -8.09
C ALA A 88 -8.61 -11.70 -8.21
N SER A 89 -7.30 -11.65 -8.40
CA SER A 89 -6.43 -12.83 -8.20
C SER A 89 -6.19 -13.11 -6.73
N VAL A 90 -6.11 -12.05 -5.90
CA VAL A 90 -5.95 -12.12 -4.45
C VAL A 90 -6.82 -11.06 -3.76
N ILE A 91 -7.23 -11.35 -2.52
CA ILE A 91 -7.97 -10.40 -1.68
C ILE A 91 -7.29 -10.42 -0.32
N VAL A 92 -6.54 -9.37 -0.02
CA VAL A 92 -5.58 -9.35 1.10
C VAL A 92 -5.97 -8.29 2.11
N GLU A 93 -6.11 -8.69 3.37
CA GLU A 93 -6.01 -7.78 4.52
C GLU A 93 -4.54 -7.76 4.96
N GLY A 94 -3.95 -6.57 5.13
CA GLY A 94 -2.54 -6.49 5.49
C GLY A 94 -2.12 -5.18 6.12
N ASP A 95 -0.91 -5.22 6.69
CA ASP A 95 -0.21 -4.05 7.22
C ASP A 95 0.87 -3.63 6.20
N VAL A 96 0.90 -2.34 5.84
CA VAL A 96 1.94 -1.78 4.97
C VAL A 96 3.22 -1.59 5.79
N ILE A 97 4.26 -2.36 5.50
CA ILE A 97 5.51 -2.38 6.27
C ILE A 97 6.67 -1.66 5.58
N GLU A 98 6.53 -1.37 4.28
CA GLU A 98 7.49 -0.61 3.48
C GLU A 98 6.72 0.05 2.34
N SER A 99 7.07 1.29 1.98
CA SER A 99 6.50 2.01 0.84
C SER A 99 7.60 2.88 0.23
N ILE A 100 7.92 2.62 -1.04
CA ILE A 100 8.99 3.28 -1.77
C ILE A 100 8.45 3.81 -3.09
N THR A 101 8.60 5.11 -3.33
CA THR A 101 8.32 5.70 -4.64
C THR A 101 9.55 5.62 -5.54
N LEU A 102 9.35 5.11 -6.75
CA LEU A 102 10.33 4.95 -7.81
C LEU A 102 9.93 5.79 -9.02
N ASN A 103 10.91 6.36 -9.70
CA ASN A 103 10.73 6.95 -11.02
C ASN A 103 11.37 6.01 -12.05
N GLN A 104 10.55 5.24 -12.75
CA GLN A 104 10.99 4.28 -13.77
C GLN A 104 10.48 4.74 -15.12
N ASP A 105 11.38 5.01 -16.07
CA ASP A 105 11.05 5.44 -17.43
C ASP A 105 10.13 6.68 -17.47
N GLY A 106 10.31 7.59 -16.51
CA GLY A 106 9.49 8.80 -16.38
C GLY A 106 8.12 8.57 -15.71
N GLN A 107 7.81 7.34 -15.31
CA GLN A 107 6.61 7.02 -14.56
C GLN A 107 6.91 6.94 -13.06
N ILE A 108 6.15 7.70 -12.28
CA ILE A 108 6.22 7.67 -10.82
C ILE A 108 5.31 6.55 -10.35
N GLN A 109 5.89 5.57 -9.66
CA GLN A 109 5.17 4.44 -9.10
C GLN A 109 5.58 4.24 -7.65
N THR A 110 4.66 3.75 -6.83
CA THR A 110 4.95 3.38 -5.44
C THR A 110 4.88 1.87 -5.31
N GLN A 111 5.95 1.29 -4.78
CA GLN A 111 6.00 -0.12 -4.39
C GLN A 111 5.80 -0.22 -2.88
N SER A 112 4.76 -0.93 -2.49
CA SER A 112 4.39 -1.14 -1.09
C SER A 112 4.55 -2.61 -0.73
N LYS A 113 5.32 -2.92 0.31
CA LYS A 113 5.37 -4.27 0.87
C LYS A 113 4.30 -4.40 1.94
N ILE A 114 3.47 -5.43 1.79
CA ILE A 114 2.35 -5.69 2.67
C ILE A 114 2.57 -7.02 3.36
N LYS A 115 2.55 -7.00 4.69
CA LYS A 115 2.51 -8.22 5.50
C LYS A 115 1.07 -8.71 5.59
N VAL A 116 0.81 -9.88 5.03
CA VAL A 116 -0.52 -10.49 4.95
C VAL A 116 -1.01 -10.83 6.38
N ARG A 117 -2.13 -10.25 6.78
CA ARG A 117 -2.86 -10.62 8.00
C ARG A 117 -3.88 -11.71 7.71
N ASN A 118 -4.57 -11.57 6.59
CA ASN A 118 -5.57 -12.52 6.09
C ASN A 118 -5.59 -12.52 4.55
N ASP A 119 -5.99 -13.65 3.97
CA ASP A 119 -6.25 -13.78 2.53
C ASP A 119 -7.56 -14.53 2.28
N TYR A 120 -8.50 -13.85 1.64
CA TYR A 120 -9.84 -14.36 1.40
C TYR A 120 -9.95 -15.27 0.16
N LYS A 121 -8.86 -15.45 -0.60
CA LYS A 121 -8.80 -16.43 -1.72
C LYS A 121 -7.90 -17.65 -1.43
N ASN A 122 -7.25 -17.72 -0.27
CA ASN A 122 -6.35 -18.81 0.13
C ASN A 122 -5.20 -19.08 -0.89
N VAL A 123 -4.71 -18.03 -1.54
CA VAL A 123 -3.58 -17.99 -2.47
C VAL A 123 -2.27 -17.65 -1.75
N LEU A 124 -2.34 -16.78 -0.74
CA LEU A 124 -1.21 -16.26 0.05
C LEU A 124 -1.26 -16.77 1.48
N LYS A 125 -0.11 -16.81 2.14
CA LYS A 125 -0.01 -17.26 3.54
C LYS A 125 -0.05 -16.08 4.50
N LYS A 126 -0.69 -16.28 5.64
CA LYS A 126 -0.61 -15.34 6.76
C LYS A 126 0.85 -15.13 7.18
N GLY A 127 1.25 -13.86 7.31
CA GLY A 127 2.62 -13.44 7.62
C GLY A 127 3.54 -13.33 6.41
N GLU A 128 3.12 -13.79 5.22
CA GLU A 128 3.85 -13.56 3.97
C GLU A 128 3.95 -12.07 3.68
N VAL A 129 5.05 -11.66 3.05
CA VAL A 129 5.26 -10.29 2.60
C VAL A 129 5.20 -10.27 1.08
N VAL A 130 4.28 -9.49 0.54
CA VAL A 130 4.07 -9.36 -0.91
C VAL A 130 4.17 -7.91 -1.36
N THR A 131 4.56 -7.71 -2.61
CA THR A 131 4.75 -6.38 -3.20
C THR A 131 3.53 -5.97 -4.00
N PHE A 132 2.98 -4.81 -3.67
CA PHE A 132 1.94 -4.12 -4.43
C PHE A 132 2.55 -2.91 -5.16
N VAL A 133 2.07 -2.64 -6.37
CA VAL A 133 2.51 -1.51 -7.18
C VAL A 133 1.34 -0.60 -7.50
N GLU A 134 1.54 0.69 -7.27
CA GLU A 134 0.57 1.77 -7.44
C GLU A 134 1.16 2.85 -8.34
N GLN A 135 0.34 3.50 -9.18
CA GLN A 135 0.77 4.70 -9.89
C GLN A 135 0.75 5.91 -8.94
N GLY A 136 1.70 6.82 -9.09
CA GLY A 136 1.87 7.96 -8.20
C GLY A 136 2.82 7.69 -7.03
N GLY A 137 2.86 8.63 -6.08
CA GLY A 137 3.76 8.59 -4.93
C GLY A 137 4.39 9.93 -4.59
N VAL A 138 5.40 9.93 -3.74
CA VAL A 138 6.13 11.14 -3.35
C VAL A 138 7.43 11.24 -4.15
N THR A 139 7.58 12.33 -4.90
CA THR A 139 8.80 12.68 -5.64
C THR A 139 9.34 14.02 -5.16
N THR A 140 10.42 14.53 -5.76
CA THR A 140 10.94 15.86 -5.49
C THR A 140 10.90 16.75 -6.73
N THR A 141 10.60 18.03 -6.55
CA THR A 141 10.76 19.06 -7.60
C THR A 141 12.24 19.33 -7.89
N GLY A 142 12.52 20.15 -8.92
CA GLY A 142 13.88 20.64 -9.20
C GLY A 142 14.55 21.39 -8.05
N ASN A 143 13.77 21.89 -7.07
CA ASN A 143 14.29 22.52 -5.85
C ASN A 143 14.36 21.56 -4.66
N HIS A 144 14.32 20.24 -4.90
CA HIS A 144 14.35 19.18 -3.88
C HIS A 144 13.20 19.19 -2.86
N GLN A 145 12.13 19.98 -3.11
CA GLN A 145 10.94 19.95 -2.28
C GLN A 145 10.09 18.72 -2.61
N PRO A 146 9.64 17.95 -1.61
CA PRO A 146 8.80 16.80 -1.85
C PRO A 146 7.42 17.21 -2.37
N VAL A 147 6.94 16.50 -3.39
CA VAL A 147 5.64 16.68 -4.02
C VAL A 147 4.98 15.31 -4.15
N GLU A 148 3.73 15.24 -3.70
CA GLU A 148 2.90 14.05 -3.88
C GLU A 148 2.25 14.12 -5.27
N VAL A 149 2.52 13.09 -6.07
CA VAL A 149 1.87 12.85 -7.36
C VAL A 149 0.75 11.87 -7.10
N VAL A 150 -0.47 12.39 -7.10
CA VAL A 150 -1.69 11.61 -6.86
C VAL A 150 -2.29 11.22 -8.20
N VAL A 151 -2.47 9.91 -8.43
CA VAL A 151 -3.21 9.37 -9.57
C VAL A 151 -4.52 8.82 -9.03
N GLU A 152 -5.60 9.59 -9.20
CA GLU A 152 -6.93 9.33 -8.62
C GLU A 152 -6.98 9.38 -7.09
N VAL A 153 -6.27 8.48 -6.39
CA VAL A 153 -6.23 8.42 -4.92
C VAL A 153 -4.80 8.37 -4.38
N PRO A 154 -4.54 8.82 -3.13
CA PRO A 154 -3.21 8.73 -2.52
C PRO A 154 -2.71 7.28 -2.49
N VAL A 155 -1.40 7.07 -2.70
CA VAL A 155 -0.76 5.75 -2.58
C VAL A 155 -0.70 5.28 -1.12
N MET A 156 -0.48 3.98 -0.90
CA MET A 156 -0.32 3.42 0.43
C MET A 156 0.91 3.97 1.18
N LYS A 157 0.73 4.23 2.47
CA LYS A 157 1.75 4.77 3.38
C LYS A 157 2.14 3.74 4.43
N LEU A 158 3.37 3.86 4.91
CA LEU A 158 3.91 3.02 5.98
C LEU A 158 2.99 3.04 7.21
N GLY A 159 2.69 1.86 7.76
CA GLY A 159 1.87 1.70 8.96
C GLY A 159 0.36 1.67 8.71
N GLU A 160 -0.08 1.88 7.47
CA GLU A 160 -1.49 1.75 7.11
C GLU A 160 -1.96 0.30 7.16
N LYS A 161 -3.23 0.12 7.53
CA LYS A 161 -3.97 -1.13 7.43
C LYS A 161 -4.89 -1.06 6.23
N VAL A 162 -4.78 -2.05 5.35
CA VAL A 162 -5.43 -2.02 4.05
C VAL A 162 -6.10 -3.34 3.75
N LEU A 163 -7.19 -3.26 2.98
CA LEU A 163 -7.81 -4.39 2.31
C LEU A 163 -7.70 -4.14 0.81
N ILE A 164 -7.12 -5.10 0.07
CA ILE A 164 -6.83 -4.93 -1.36
C ILE A 164 -7.33 -6.10 -2.18
N PHE A 165 -8.16 -5.78 -3.17
CA PHE A 165 -8.49 -6.63 -4.29
C PHE A 165 -7.51 -6.35 -5.43
N ALA A 166 -6.72 -7.34 -5.81
CA ALA A 166 -5.66 -7.14 -6.80
C ALA A 166 -5.57 -8.27 -7.81
N THR A 167 -5.06 -7.91 -8.99
CA THR A 167 -4.55 -8.87 -9.97
C THR A 167 -3.09 -9.20 -9.67
N LYS A 168 -2.67 -10.42 -10.00
CA LYS A 168 -1.28 -10.86 -9.88
C LYS A 168 -0.60 -10.68 -11.22
N GLU A 169 0.57 -10.07 -11.20
CA GLU A 169 1.48 -9.95 -12.34
C GLU A 169 2.82 -10.61 -12.01
N VAL A 170 3.57 -10.97 -13.04
CA VAL A 170 4.92 -11.55 -12.89
C VAL A 170 5.88 -10.83 -13.84
N LYS A 171 6.95 -10.26 -13.29
CA LYS A 171 8.03 -9.64 -14.06
C LYS A 171 9.36 -10.21 -13.60
N GLU A 172 10.15 -10.70 -14.54
CA GLU A 172 11.48 -11.29 -14.27
C GLU A 172 11.49 -12.43 -13.24
N GLY A 173 10.36 -13.15 -13.11
CA GLY A 173 10.19 -14.24 -12.16
C GLY A 173 9.73 -13.81 -10.77
N GLU A 174 9.61 -12.51 -10.52
CA GLU A 174 9.07 -11.97 -9.27
C GLU A 174 7.60 -11.59 -9.46
N ALA A 175 6.76 -12.03 -8.51
CA ALA A 175 5.35 -11.69 -8.51
C ALA A 175 5.12 -10.33 -7.83
N TYR A 176 4.24 -9.52 -8.40
CA TYR A 176 3.73 -8.31 -7.77
C TYR A 176 2.23 -8.18 -8.02
N TYR A 177 1.59 -7.30 -7.27
CA TYR A 177 0.14 -7.16 -7.27
C TYR A 177 -0.27 -5.74 -7.64
N LEU A 178 -1.31 -5.63 -8.47
CA LEU A 178 -1.88 -4.35 -8.88
C LEU A 178 -3.32 -4.24 -8.37
N PRO A 179 -3.69 -3.19 -7.61
CA PRO A 179 -5.07 -2.96 -7.21
C PRO A 179 -6.00 -2.91 -8.44
N LEU A 180 -7.17 -3.56 -8.35
CA LEU A 180 -8.13 -3.58 -9.45
C LEU A 180 -8.70 -2.19 -9.78
N GLY A 181 -8.99 -1.97 -11.07
CA GLY A 181 -9.83 -0.87 -11.54
C GLY A 181 -9.27 0.51 -11.25
N SER A 182 -7.94 0.71 -11.42
CA SER A 182 -7.26 1.95 -11.03
C SER A 182 -7.59 2.31 -9.58
N PHE A 183 -7.07 1.55 -8.63
CA PHE A 183 -7.27 1.78 -7.19
C PHE A 183 -8.66 1.51 -6.61
N GLN A 184 -9.71 1.26 -7.41
CA GLN A 184 -11.05 0.89 -6.90
C GLN A 184 -11.05 -0.38 -6.03
N GLY A 185 -10.05 -1.24 -6.20
CA GLY A 185 -9.81 -2.42 -5.37
C GLY A 185 -9.09 -2.15 -4.05
N LYS A 186 -8.70 -0.91 -3.74
CA LYS A 186 -8.02 -0.55 -2.49
C LYS A 186 -8.99 0.06 -1.48
N PHE A 187 -8.90 -0.42 -0.24
CA PHE A 187 -9.72 0.02 0.88
C PHE A 187 -8.84 0.30 2.09
N MET A 188 -9.15 1.37 2.81
CA MET A 188 -8.53 1.68 4.09
C MET A 188 -9.30 0.99 5.21
N ILE A 189 -8.58 0.45 6.19
CA ILE A 189 -9.18 -0.15 7.38
C ILE A 189 -9.03 0.81 8.56
N GLN A 190 -10.14 1.30 9.09
CA GLN A 190 -10.18 2.21 10.23
C GLN A 190 -11.34 1.87 11.14
N ASN A 191 -11.09 1.73 12.45
CA ASN A 191 -12.12 1.48 13.47
C ASN A 191 -13.07 0.32 13.12
N GLU A 192 -12.53 -0.80 12.64
CA GLU A 192 -13.30 -1.98 12.20
C GLU A 192 -14.18 -1.76 10.94
N TYR A 193 -14.04 -0.62 10.27
CA TYR A 193 -14.65 -0.38 8.96
C TYR A 193 -13.62 -0.47 7.86
N ILE A 194 -14.07 -0.94 6.70
CA ILE A 194 -13.36 -0.82 5.43
C ILE A 194 -14.05 0.24 4.59
N GLU A 195 -13.26 1.13 3.99
CA GLU A 195 -13.77 2.24 3.18
C GLU A 195 -12.92 2.42 1.93
N ARG A 196 -13.57 2.45 0.78
CA ARG A 196 -12.95 2.78 -0.50
C ARG A 196 -12.57 4.26 -0.51
N LEU A 197 -11.34 4.56 -0.90
CA LEU A 197 -10.95 5.93 -1.23
C LEU A 197 -11.58 6.33 -2.56
N LEU A 198 -12.26 7.47 -2.58
CA LEU A 198 -12.87 8.03 -3.77
C LEU A 198 -12.04 9.23 -4.24
N PRO A 199 -11.75 9.34 -5.54
CA PRO A 199 -11.20 10.56 -6.11
C PRO A 199 -12.29 11.65 -6.12
N ASP A 200 -11.91 12.90 -5.87
CA ASP A 200 -12.84 14.03 -5.74
C ASP A 200 -13.69 14.29 -7.00
N GLN A 201 -13.28 13.76 -8.17
CA GLN A 201 -13.88 14.07 -9.48
C GLN A 201 -14.55 12.89 -10.19
N LEU A 202 -14.63 11.71 -9.58
CA LEU A 202 -15.29 10.54 -10.19
C LEU A 202 -16.49 10.08 -9.37
N GLU A 203 -17.60 9.84 -10.06
CA GLU A 203 -18.84 9.32 -9.51
C GLU A 203 -18.75 7.80 -9.30
N TYR A 204 -17.80 7.36 -8.48
CA TYR A 204 -17.76 5.97 -8.04
C TYR A 204 -18.70 5.78 -6.86
N MET A 205 -19.36 4.63 -6.81
CA MET A 205 -20.09 4.24 -5.62
C MET A 205 -19.12 4.09 -4.45
N SER A 206 -19.43 4.79 -3.36
CA SER A 206 -18.80 4.53 -2.08
C SER A 206 -19.09 3.09 -1.67
N LEU A 207 -18.03 2.33 -1.41
CA LEU A 207 -18.13 1.02 -0.79
C LEU A 207 -17.53 1.13 0.60
N ARG A 208 -18.42 1.12 1.58
CA ARG A 208 -18.09 1.16 3.00
C ARG A 208 -18.91 0.12 3.74
N THR A 209 -18.25 -0.67 4.57
CA THR A 209 -18.91 -1.67 5.41
C THR A 209 -18.06 -2.00 6.64
N SER A 210 -18.62 -2.65 7.64
CA SER A 210 -17.84 -3.18 8.76
C SER A 210 -17.03 -4.40 8.31
N MET A 211 -15.91 -4.67 8.97
CA MET A 211 -15.08 -5.84 8.69
C MET A 211 -15.87 -7.13 8.87
N HIS A 212 -16.70 -7.22 9.91
CA HIS A 212 -17.57 -8.38 10.13
C HIS A 212 -18.54 -8.60 8.97
N GLU A 213 -19.17 -7.54 8.45
CA GLU A 213 -20.07 -7.68 7.31
C GLU A 213 -19.32 -8.06 6.04
N PHE A 214 -18.14 -7.47 5.84
CA PHE A 214 -17.27 -7.83 4.73
C PHE A 214 -16.93 -9.32 4.73
N GLU A 215 -16.56 -9.87 5.89
CA GLU A 215 -16.27 -11.30 6.06
C GLU A 215 -17.47 -12.17 5.68
N ARG A 216 -18.69 -11.81 6.12
CA ARG A 216 -19.92 -12.52 5.71
C ARG A 216 -20.11 -12.51 4.20
N ILE A 217 -19.86 -11.37 3.54
CA ILE A 217 -19.96 -11.26 2.08
C ILE A 217 -18.93 -12.18 1.41
N MET A 218 -17.71 -12.26 1.92
CA MET A 218 -16.66 -13.13 1.37
C MET A 218 -16.93 -14.62 1.58
N GLU A 219 -17.66 -14.99 2.63
CA GLU A 219 -18.06 -16.38 2.92
C GLU A 219 -19.28 -16.84 2.12
N SER A 220 -20.14 -15.91 1.69
CA SER A 220 -21.28 -16.23 0.84
C SER A 220 -20.80 -16.83 -0.50
N LYS A 221 -21.38 -17.97 -0.89
CA LYS A 221 -21.05 -18.69 -2.13
C LYS A 221 -21.85 -18.17 -3.31
#